data_AF-A0A529HPU7-F1
#
_entry.id   AF-A0A529HPU7-F1
#
_cell.length_a   1.000
_cell.length_b   1.000
_cell.length_c   1.000
_cell.angle_alpha   90.00
_cell.angle_beta   90.00
_cell.angle_gamma   90.00
#
_symmetry.space_group_name_H-M   'P 1'
#
loop_
_entity.id
_entity.type
_entity.pdbx_description
1 polymer ?
#
loop_
_entity_poly.entity_id
_entity_poly.type
_entity_poly.pdbx_seq_one_letter_code
_entity_poly.pdbx_strand_id
1 'polypeptide(L)'
;GEWIPNEKGGRENLQAVSFLQKMNKELYGHHPGVMTIAEESTSWPKVSQPVHEGGLGFGFKWNMGFMHDTLEYFSKEPIYRKHHHNDITFGLVYAFSENFVLPLSHDEVVHGKGTLLHKMAGDDWQKFATLRAYYAFMWGYPGKKLLFMGQEFAQRRE
;
A
#
# COMPACT_ATOMS: atom_id res chain seq x y z
N GLY A 1 5.21 -4.39 30.43
CA GLY A 1 5.42 -3.17 31.22
C GLY A 1 6.67 -2.44 30.76
N GLU A 2 6.83 -2.22 29.45
CA GLU A 2 7.99 -1.54 28.85
C GLU A 2 7.59 -0.22 28.18
N TRP A 3 6.32 0.18 28.31
CA TRP A 3 5.80 1.46 27.82
C TRP A 3 4.72 1.96 28.76
N ILE A 4 4.51 3.28 28.78
CA ILE A 4 3.51 3.96 29.61
C ILE A 4 2.33 4.44 28.75
N PRO A 5 1.07 4.24 29.18
CA PRO A 5 -0.11 4.81 28.52
C PRO A 5 -0.03 6.33 28.40
N ASN A 6 -0.70 6.87 27.39
CA ASN A 6 -0.92 8.31 27.28
C ASN A 6 -1.88 8.81 28.38
N GLU A 7 -2.02 10.13 28.47
CA GLU A 7 -2.90 10.80 29.45
C GLU A 7 -4.38 10.39 29.38
N LYS A 8 -4.81 9.71 28.30
CA LYS A 8 -6.17 9.17 28.09
C LYS A 8 -6.26 7.66 28.36
N GLY A 9 -5.18 7.04 28.84
CA GLY A 9 -5.10 5.60 29.09
C GLY A 9 -4.89 4.75 27.83
N GLY A 10 -4.68 5.38 26.67
CA GLY A 10 -4.47 4.70 25.39
C GLY A 10 -2.99 4.47 25.06
N ARG A 11 -2.75 3.81 23.92
CA ARG A 11 -1.40 3.51 23.41
C ARG A 11 -0.86 4.53 22.41
N GLU A 12 -1.70 5.48 22.02
CA GLU A 12 -1.42 6.45 20.98
C GLU A 12 -0.40 7.47 21.48
N ASN A 13 0.61 7.78 20.67
CA ASN A 13 1.51 8.89 20.95
C ASN A 13 0.84 10.21 20.52
N LEU A 14 0.17 10.88 21.45
CA LEU A 14 -0.61 12.09 21.18
C LEU A 14 0.23 13.25 20.63
N GLN A 15 1.47 13.37 21.08
CA GLN A 15 2.41 14.38 20.59
C GLN A 15 2.77 14.15 19.12
N ALA A 16 3.02 12.90 18.73
CA ALA A 16 3.30 12.53 17.34
C ALA A 16 2.06 12.75 16.45
N VAL A 17 0.86 12.38 16.91
CA VAL A 17 -0.40 12.64 16.19
C VAL A 17 -0.59 14.15 15.94
N SER A 18 -0.45 14.96 16.99
CA SER A 18 -0.58 16.43 16.91
C SER A 18 0.47 17.04 15.95
N PHE A 19 1.71 16.54 16.01
CA PHE A 19 2.76 16.97 15.10
C PHE A 19 2.42 16.69 13.64
N LEU A 20 1.97 15.47 13.29
CA LEU A 20 1.61 15.11 11.92
C LEU A 20 0.42 15.93 11.40
N GLN A 21 -0.59 16.14 12.25
CA GLN A 21 -1.74 16.99 11.93
C GLN A 21 -1.30 18.43 11.65
N LYS A 22 -0.42 18.98 12.48
CA LYS A 22 0.13 20.32 12.27
C LYS A 22 0.95 20.39 10.98
N MET A 23 1.86 19.44 10.76
CA MET A 23 2.68 19.37 9.54
C MET A 23 1.81 19.38 8.27
N ASN A 24 0.81 18.50 8.20
CA ASN A 24 -0.07 18.44 7.03
C ASN A 24 -0.87 19.75 6.86
N LYS A 25 -1.39 20.32 7.96
CA LYS A 25 -2.13 21.60 7.90
C LYS A 25 -1.25 22.74 7.35
N GLU A 26 -0.01 22.86 7.81
CA GLU A 26 0.90 23.89 7.33
C GLU A 26 1.29 23.64 5.85
N LEU A 27 1.63 22.39 5.47
CA LEU A 27 2.01 22.07 4.10
C LEU A 27 0.91 22.42 3.09
N TYR A 28 -0.33 21.97 3.33
CA TYR A 28 -1.45 22.27 2.43
C TYR A 28 -1.88 23.74 2.49
N GLY A 29 -1.70 24.42 3.62
CA GLY A 29 -2.00 25.84 3.78
C GLY A 29 -1.02 26.75 3.02
N HIS A 30 0.26 26.40 3.01
CA HIS A 30 1.32 27.21 2.39
C HIS A 30 1.64 26.81 0.94
N HIS A 31 1.42 25.54 0.57
CA HIS A 31 1.79 25.00 -0.74
C HIS A 31 0.62 24.27 -1.40
N PRO A 32 -0.31 25.01 -2.05
CA PRO A 32 -1.39 24.38 -2.82
C PRO A 32 -0.84 23.41 -3.88
N GLY A 33 -1.40 22.20 -3.92
CA GLY A 33 -1.02 21.17 -4.89
C GLY A 33 0.14 20.26 -4.46
N VAL A 34 0.76 20.49 -3.30
CA VAL A 34 1.65 19.49 -2.68
C VAL A 34 0.88 18.21 -2.38
N MET A 35 1.57 17.07 -2.34
CA MET A 35 0.99 15.80 -1.90
C MET A 35 1.79 15.27 -0.72
N THR A 36 1.09 14.87 0.33
CA THR A 36 1.67 14.10 1.43
C THR A 36 1.11 12.68 1.38
N ILE A 37 1.98 11.69 1.50
CA ILE A 37 1.64 10.26 1.39
C ILE A 37 2.18 9.56 2.62
N ALA A 38 1.33 8.78 3.30
CA ALA A 38 1.72 7.96 4.43
C ALA A 38 1.79 6.49 4.04
N GLU A 39 2.81 5.80 4.53
CA GLU A 39 2.72 4.36 4.78
C GLU A 39 2.33 4.16 6.23
N GLU A 40 1.21 3.50 6.47
CA GLU A 40 0.69 3.24 7.81
C GLU A 40 0.17 1.81 7.83
N SER A 41 0.93 0.93 8.47
CA SER A 41 0.78 -0.52 8.39
C SER A 41 -0.02 -1.11 9.57
N THR A 42 -0.73 -0.26 10.31
CA THR A 42 -1.78 -0.66 11.26
C THR A 42 -3.17 -0.29 10.71
N SER A 43 -4.20 -0.47 11.53
CA SER A 43 -5.58 -0.10 11.20
C SER A 43 -5.94 1.31 11.69
N TRP A 44 -5.01 2.27 11.67
CA TRP A 44 -5.31 3.63 12.12
C TRP A 44 -6.38 4.24 11.19
N PRO A 45 -7.50 4.75 11.73
CA PRO A 45 -8.56 5.29 10.90
C PRO A 45 -8.23 6.73 10.44
N LYS A 46 -8.75 7.12 9.28
CA LYS A 46 -8.73 8.51 8.79
C LYS A 46 -7.32 9.06 8.57
N VAL A 47 -6.40 8.23 8.09
CA VAL A 47 -5.01 8.64 7.82
C VAL A 47 -4.98 9.72 6.74
N SER A 48 -5.74 9.53 5.66
CA SER A 48 -5.79 10.42 4.50
C SER A 48 -7.03 11.32 4.44
N GLN A 49 -7.61 11.60 5.61
CA GLN A 49 -8.76 12.50 5.76
C GLN A 49 -8.33 13.84 6.38
N PRO A 50 -9.10 14.93 6.17
CA PRO A 50 -8.76 16.25 6.70
C PRO A 50 -8.64 16.28 8.23
N VAL A 51 -7.71 17.09 8.73
CA VAL A 51 -7.48 17.26 10.19
C VAL A 51 -8.73 17.73 10.92
N HIS A 52 -9.54 18.61 10.31
CA HIS A 52 -10.76 19.12 10.92
C HIS A 52 -11.88 18.07 11.03
N GLU A 53 -11.78 16.94 10.32
CA GLU A 53 -12.67 15.78 10.44
C GLU A 53 -12.12 14.67 11.36
N GLY A 54 -11.01 14.97 12.04
CA GLY A 54 -10.32 14.04 12.94
C GLY A 54 -9.30 13.13 12.24
N GLY A 55 -8.90 13.44 11.00
CA GLY A 55 -7.85 12.70 10.30
C GLY A 55 -6.43 13.14 10.66
N LEU A 56 -5.43 12.41 10.13
CA LEU A 56 -4.01 12.83 10.22
C LEU A 56 -3.65 13.89 9.18
N GLY A 57 -4.50 14.11 8.18
CA GLY A 57 -4.32 15.14 7.17
C GLY A 57 -3.45 14.74 5.98
N PHE A 58 -3.06 13.48 5.83
CA PHE A 58 -2.34 13.06 4.62
C PHE A 58 -3.25 13.15 3.40
N GLY A 59 -2.65 13.34 2.22
CA GLY A 59 -3.40 13.32 0.96
C GLY A 59 -3.67 11.90 0.48
N PHE A 60 -2.73 10.99 0.73
CA PHE A 60 -2.87 9.58 0.37
C PHE A 60 -2.29 8.64 1.43
N LYS A 61 -2.75 7.39 1.43
CA LYS A 61 -2.20 6.27 2.21
C LYS A 61 -1.78 5.13 1.28
N TRP A 62 -0.65 4.47 1.54
CA TRP A 62 -0.28 3.23 0.87
C TRP A 62 -1.25 2.10 1.24
N ASN A 63 -1.79 1.41 0.23
CA ASN A 63 -2.64 0.25 0.42
C ASN A 63 -1.79 -1.02 0.57
N MET A 64 -1.27 -1.23 1.78
CA MET A 64 -0.45 -2.41 2.09
C MET A 64 -1.26 -3.70 2.01
N GLY A 65 -2.56 -3.68 2.29
CA GLY A 65 -3.46 -4.82 2.11
C GLY A 65 -3.56 -5.24 0.65
N PHE A 66 -3.84 -4.30 -0.26
CA PHE A 66 -3.80 -4.57 -1.70
C PHE A 66 -2.47 -5.17 -2.14
N MET A 67 -1.35 -4.59 -1.71
CA MET A 67 -0.01 -5.08 -2.06
C MET A 67 0.18 -6.53 -1.61
N HIS A 68 -0.10 -6.83 -0.34
CA HIS A 68 0.08 -8.16 0.23
C HIS A 68 -0.82 -9.20 -0.44
N ASP A 69 -2.13 -8.95 -0.44
CA ASP A 69 -3.14 -9.89 -0.92
C ASP A 69 -2.91 -10.22 -2.40
N THR A 70 -2.62 -9.20 -3.22
CA THR A 70 -2.45 -9.41 -4.67
C THR A 70 -1.13 -10.08 -5.03
N LEU A 71 -0.01 -9.74 -4.37
CA LEU A 71 1.25 -10.46 -4.57
C LEU A 71 1.12 -11.93 -4.15
N GLU A 72 0.43 -12.17 -3.03
CA GLU A 72 0.14 -13.51 -2.57
C GLU A 72 -0.76 -14.27 -3.57
N TYR A 73 -1.75 -13.63 -4.17
CA TYR A 73 -2.61 -14.24 -5.20
C TYR A 73 -1.84 -14.65 -6.46
N PHE A 74 -1.03 -13.73 -7.00
CA PHE A 74 -0.31 -13.96 -8.26
C PHE A 74 0.88 -14.91 -8.12
N SER A 75 1.40 -15.09 -6.91
CA SER A 75 2.44 -16.10 -6.63
C SER A 75 1.92 -17.54 -6.55
N LYS A 76 0.61 -17.75 -6.43
CA LYS A 76 0.01 -19.08 -6.48
C LYS A 76 -0.07 -19.60 -7.90
N GLU A 77 0.15 -20.91 -8.06
CA GLU A 77 -0.12 -21.62 -9.31
C GLU A 77 -1.57 -21.39 -9.76
N PRO A 78 -1.83 -21.17 -11.07
CA PRO A 78 -3.15 -20.79 -11.57
C PRO A 78 -4.30 -21.71 -11.12
N ILE A 79 -4.03 -23.01 -10.99
CA ILE A 79 -5.03 -24.01 -10.56
C ILE A 79 -5.55 -23.79 -9.14
N TYR A 80 -4.74 -23.16 -8.25
CA TYR A 80 -5.11 -22.92 -6.85
C TYR A 80 -5.81 -21.58 -6.65
N ARG A 81 -5.63 -20.62 -7.56
CA ARG A 81 -6.18 -19.26 -7.45
C ARG A 81 -7.71 -19.21 -7.28
N LYS A 82 -8.44 -20.22 -7.76
CA LYS A 82 -9.88 -20.36 -7.55
C LYS A 82 -10.29 -20.42 -6.07
N HIS A 83 -9.40 -20.88 -5.20
CA HIS A 83 -9.63 -20.97 -3.75
C HIS A 83 -9.30 -19.66 -3.02
N HIS A 84 -8.70 -18.70 -3.73
CA HIS A 84 -8.11 -17.48 -3.19
C HIS A 84 -8.66 -16.23 -3.90
N HIS A 85 -9.82 -16.33 -4.55
CA HIS A 85 -10.36 -15.22 -5.33
C HIS A 85 -10.64 -13.97 -4.47
N ASN A 86 -10.82 -14.18 -3.16
CA ASN A 86 -10.99 -13.09 -2.21
C ASN A 86 -9.75 -12.16 -2.16
N ASP A 87 -8.55 -12.68 -2.37
CA ASP A 87 -7.29 -11.92 -2.32
C ASP A 87 -7.24 -10.79 -3.37
N ILE A 88 -8.02 -10.88 -4.45
CA ILE A 88 -8.13 -9.81 -5.47
C ILE A 88 -9.44 -9.03 -5.41
N THR A 89 -10.42 -9.45 -4.61
CA THR A 89 -11.72 -8.77 -4.49
C THR A 89 -11.91 -8.06 -3.16
N PHE A 90 -11.32 -8.56 -2.06
CA PHE A 90 -11.55 -8.05 -0.71
C PHE A 90 -11.14 -6.59 -0.56
N GLY A 91 -10.02 -6.21 -1.17
CA GLY A 91 -9.54 -4.83 -1.16
C GLY A 91 -10.59 -3.81 -1.63
N LEU A 92 -11.51 -4.21 -2.53
CA LEU A 92 -12.52 -3.30 -3.08
C LEU A 92 -13.58 -2.91 -2.04
N VAL A 93 -13.78 -3.75 -1.02
CA VAL A 93 -14.71 -3.47 0.09
C VAL A 93 -14.31 -2.20 0.84
N TYR A 94 -13.02 -1.93 0.95
CA TYR A 94 -12.49 -0.76 1.65
C TYR A 94 -11.73 0.22 0.76
N ALA A 95 -11.66 0.01 -0.56
CA ALA A 95 -10.86 0.83 -1.48
C ALA A 95 -11.21 2.33 -1.51
N PHE A 96 -12.34 2.73 -0.91
CA PHE A 96 -12.82 4.11 -0.83
C PHE A 96 -12.81 4.68 0.60
N SER A 97 -12.31 3.93 1.59
CA SER A 97 -12.22 4.43 2.97
C SER A 97 -11.09 5.46 3.17
N GLU A 98 -10.06 5.37 2.33
CA GLU A 98 -8.89 6.25 2.29
C GLU A 98 -8.56 6.57 0.83
N ASN A 99 -7.82 7.64 0.61
CA ASN A 99 -7.23 7.98 -0.68
C ASN A 99 -6.01 7.09 -0.92
N PHE A 100 -6.20 5.93 -1.56
CA PHE A 100 -5.11 4.96 -1.67
C PHE A 100 -4.13 5.22 -2.82
N VAL A 101 -2.84 4.98 -2.52
CA VAL A 101 -1.79 4.63 -3.49
C VAL A 101 -1.60 3.12 -3.41
N LEU A 102 -1.50 2.44 -4.55
CA LEU A 102 -1.21 1.01 -4.66
C LEU A 102 0.31 0.85 -4.83
N PRO A 103 1.04 0.41 -3.79
CA PRO A 103 2.49 0.38 -3.84
C PRO A 103 3.01 -0.99 -4.27
N LEU A 104 3.90 -0.99 -5.26
CA LEU A 104 4.88 -2.04 -5.49
C LEU A 104 6.26 -1.39 -5.33
N SER A 105 6.65 -1.20 -4.06
CA SER A 105 7.82 -0.42 -3.66
C SER A 105 9.11 -1.25 -3.69
N HIS A 106 10.22 -0.59 -3.37
CA HIS A 106 11.53 -1.22 -3.21
C HIS A 106 11.55 -2.33 -2.17
N ASP A 107 10.81 -2.17 -1.05
CA ASP A 107 10.79 -3.14 0.04
C ASP A 107 10.29 -4.53 -0.37
N GLU A 108 9.50 -4.61 -1.45
CA GLU A 108 8.93 -5.87 -1.92
C GLU A 108 9.87 -6.68 -2.79
N VAL A 109 10.97 -6.09 -3.24
CA VAL A 109 11.92 -6.69 -4.18
C VAL A 109 13.35 -6.69 -3.64
N VAL A 110 13.48 -6.74 -2.31
CA VAL A 110 14.76 -6.80 -1.57
C VAL A 110 14.72 -7.89 -0.48
N HIS A 111 15.85 -8.10 0.20
CA HIS A 111 16.05 -9.05 1.29
C HIS A 111 15.65 -10.51 0.98
N GLY A 112 15.90 -10.97 -0.25
CA GLY A 112 15.60 -12.33 -0.68
C GLY A 112 14.11 -12.57 -0.96
N LYS A 113 13.28 -11.52 -0.91
CA LYS A 113 11.87 -11.59 -1.33
C LYS A 113 11.74 -11.79 -2.85
N GLY A 114 12.78 -11.49 -3.61
CA GLY A 114 12.83 -11.61 -5.07
C GLY A 114 12.05 -10.51 -5.79
N THR A 115 12.47 -10.24 -7.03
CA THR A 115 11.78 -9.31 -7.96
C THR A 115 10.36 -9.76 -8.28
N LEU A 116 9.50 -8.85 -8.75
CA LEU A 116 8.10 -9.17 -9.07
C LEU A 116 7.96 -10.29 -10.10
N LEU A 117 8.84 -10.35 -11.10
CA LEU A 117 8.85 -11.45 -12.08
C LEU A 117 9.05 -12.82 -11.40
N HIS A 118 9.97 -12.90 -10.44
CA HIS A 118 10.28 -14.14 -9.75
C HIS A 118 9.19 -14.60 -8.79
N LYS A 119 8.38 -13.67 -8.30
CA LYS A 119 7.20 -13.98 -7.48
C LYS A 119 6.09 -14.64 -8.28
N MET A 120 6.04 -14.49 -9.61
CA MET A 120 4.99 -15.08 -10.43
C MET A 120 5.17 -16.61 -10.55
N ALA A 121 4.06 -17.34 -10.55
CA ALA A 121 4.03 -18.79 -10.75
C ALA A 121 4.23 -19.20 -12.22
N GLY A 122 4.66 -20.44 -12.44
CA GLY A 122 4.83 -21.04 -13.76
C GLY A 122 6.22 -20.89 -14.41
N ASP A 123 6.31 -21.29 -15.67
CA ASP A 123 7.51 -21.16 -16.50
C ASP A 123 7.82 -19.69 -16.87
N ASP A 124 8.96 -19.45 -17.52
CA ASP A 124 9.40 -18.08 -17.83
C ASP A 124 8.36 -17.29 -18.63
N TRP A 125 7.72 -17.91 -19.63
CA TRP A 125 6.68 -17.27 -20.43
C TRP A 125 5.45 -16.92 -19.57
N GLN A 126 5.02 -17.85 -18.71
CA GLN A 126 3.89 -17.67 -17.80
C GLN A 126 4.18 -16.58 -16.76
N LYS A 127 5.41 -16.47 -16.27
CA LYS A 127 5.82 -15.40 -15.33
C LYS A 127 5.67 -14.02 -15.96
N PHE A 128 6.17 -13.83 -17.18
CA PHE A 128 5.99 -12.57 -17.90
C PHE A 128 4.51 -12.29 -18.21
N ALA A 129 3.74 -13.30 -18.60
CA ALA A 129 2.31 -13.15 -18.86
C ALA A 129 1.52 -12.74 -17.61
N THR A 130 1.82 -13.40 -16.48
CA THR A 130 1.20 -13.12 -15.18
C THR A 130 1.58 -11.73 -14.69
N LEU A 131 2.84 -11.31 -14.81
CA LEU A 131 3.28 -9.99 -14.40
C LEU A 131 2.57 -8.88 -15.18
N ARG A 132 2.40 -9.04 -16.51
CA ARG A 132 1.62 -8.10 -17.33
C ARG A 132 0.15 -8.07 -16.91
N ALA A 133 -0.45 -9.24 -16.64
CA ALA A 133 -1.83 -9.31 -16.16
C ALA A 133 -1.99 -8.62 -14.81
N TYR A 134 -1.02 -8.77 -13.91
CA TYR A 134 -1.01 -8.11 -12.62
C TYR A 134 -0.91 -6.58 -12.76
N TYR A 135 -0.04 -6.07 -13.63
CA TYR A 135 0.02 -4.63 -13.89
C TYR A 135 -1.27 -4.09 -14.53
N ALA A 136 -1.86 -4.82 -15.48
CA ALA A 136 -3.15 -4.43 -16.05
C ALA A 136 -4.25 -4.37 -14.96
N PHE A 137 -4.28 -5.35 -14.07
CA PHE A 137 -5.18 -5.36 -12.92
C PHE A 137 -4.93 -4.17 -12.00
N MET A 138 -3.68 -3.94 -11.57
CA MET A 138 -3.30 -2.81 -10.72
C MET A 138 -3.66 -1.46 -11.35
N TRP A 139 -3.53 -1.30 -12.67
CA TRP A 139 -3.88 -0.06 -13.37
C TRP A 139 -5.40 0.14 -13.49
N GLY A 140 -6.17 -0.95 -13.66
CA GLY A 140 -7.63 -0.91 -13.64
C GLY A 140 -8.25 -0.76 -12.25
N TYR A 141 -7.50 -1.06 -11.19
CA TYR A 141 -7.94 -0.99 -9.80
C TYR A 141 -8.05 0.48 -9.29
N PRO A 142 -8.99 0.85 -8.40
CA PRO A 142 -9.06 2.19 -7.83
C PRO A 142 -7.82 2.59 -7.00
N GLY A 143 -7.34 3.83 -7.16
CA GLY A 143 -6.20 4.37 -6.42
C GLY A 143 -5.02 4.77 -7.30
N LYS A 144 -4.10 5.57 -6.77
CA LYS A 144 -2.88 6.00 -7.49
C LYS A 144 -1.87 4.86 -7.57
N LYS A 145 -0.87 4.96 -8.46
CA LYS A 145 0.06 3.86 -8.77
C LYS A 145 1.47 4.21 -8.33
N LEU A 146 2.18 3.25 -7.75
CA LEU A 146 3.60 3.34 -7.48
C LEU A 146 4.26 2.02 -7.87
N LEU A 147 5.21 2.09 -8.79
CA LEU A 147 6.01 0.95 -9.23
C LEU A 147 7.50 1.32 -9.08
N PHE A 148 8.24 0.48 -8.38
CA PHE A 148 9.67 0.68 -8.21
C PHE A 148 10.45 0.37 -9.50
N MET A 149 11.54 1.10 -9.72
CA MET A 149 12.39 0.96 -10.90
C MET A 149 12.93 -0.47 -11.05
N GLY A 150 13.22 -0.86 -12.28
CA GLY A 150 13.62 -2.22 -12.64
C GLY A 150 12.43 -3.16 -12.85
N GLN A 151 11.28 -2.90 -12.23
CA GLN A 151 10.13 -3.76 -12.36
C GLN A 151 9.38 -3.54 -13.70
N GLU A 152 9.48 -2.33 -14.27
CA GLU A 152 8.87 -1.98 -15.55
C GLU A 152 9.40 -2.78 -16.75
N PHE A 153 10.65 -3.25 -16.67
CA PHE A 153 11.27 -4.14 -17.66
C PHE A 153 11.53 -5.55 -17.11
N ALA A 154 10.94 -5.88 -15.95
CA ALA A 154 11.04 -7.18 -15.30
C ALA A 154 12.50 -7.61 -15.02
N GLN A 155 13.25 -6.76 -14.32
CA GLN A 155 14.57 -7.10 -13.81
C GLN A 155 14.52 -8.45 -13.07
N ARG A 156 15.48 -9.33 -13.38
CA ARG A 156 15.54 -10.67 -12.80
C ARG A 156 16.25 -10.68 -11.45
N ARG A 157 17.37 -9.96 -11.35
CA ARG A 157 18.13 -9.90 -10.11
C ARG A 157 17.51 -8.83 -9.21
N GLU A 158 17.36 -9.18 -7.95
CA GLU A 158 17.17 -8.22 -6.87
C GLU A 158 18.50 -7.50 -6.59
#